data_AF-A0A960YVP2-F1
#
_entry.id   AF-A0A960YVP2-F1
#
_cell.length_a   1.000
_cell.length_b   1.000
_cell.length_c   1.000
_cell.angle_alpha   90.00
_cell.angle_beta   90.00
_cell.angle_gamma   90.00
#
_symmetry.space_group_name_H-M   'P 1'
#
loop_
_entity.id
_entity.type
_entity.pdbx_description
1 polymer ?
#
loop_
_entity_poly.entity_id
_entity_poly.type
_entity_poly.pdbx_seq_one_letter_code
_entity_poly.pdbx_strand_id
1 'polypeptide(L)'
;MNYFLGVAAGLYPPLLFSLVVGLALLLYGLFRWYKVLLYAQLIMILVIPTVLQWVCGGFAKSGAVILWAILAPFGATLFVSPRQSIVWFAAFILLVAVSIYFDQWFDSSTPAVPAFSRLFFFSMNLIVTSSVLFAGMLFYGTQNDREHKTRLRITNQLSDGSDILLNSIASMARGDLRNPVLFASSGKSAQHLLQPLFDGLNRAIQLISQLIMELQEAQSQADAVAGEMITALDQLNAGLQAQSAGVNEIDSISKEFQQETRSVLNLIETGARKAEHNVGVANEGSRVIEATVAKINEISASMNETSASVAELEQHVAAIDQVISTINDIADKTALLALNASIEAARAGEHGRGFAVVANEISHLTAMTTDSTRQITRQIQNIQRTTGMAVNRFKINHGLSAESVQMAGQIKNSILAIINTSGILKENYQQILEKSMQHNQSLDATIQQIQTLLGRIKDYLQQVDAMSSQTGELKLVLAGIKQGMAKFKV
;
A
#
# COMPACT_ATOMS: atom_id res chain seq x y z
N MET A 1 9.16 -80.38 -103.62
CA MET A 1 9.85 -79.07 -103.58
C MET A 1 9.72 -78.53 -102.17
N ASN A 2 10.81 -78.39 -101.41
CA ASN A 2 10.84 -77.64 -100.13
C ASN A 2 12.28 -77.19 -99.80
N TYR A 3 12.87 -76.46 -100.74
CA TYR A 3 14.11 -75.70 -100.54
C TYR A 3 13.82 -74.24 -100.90
N PHE A 4 13.98 -73.32 -99.94
CA PHE A 4 14.01 -71.88 -100.20
C PHE A 4 15.43 -71.41 -99.85
N LEU A 5 16.15 -70.73 -100.75
CA LEU A 5 17.56 -70.33 -100.59
C LEU A 5 18.58 -71.49 -100.40
N GLY A 6 18.32 -72.69 -100.93
CA GLY A 6 19.27 -73.82 -100.88
C GLY A 6 19.40 -74.49 -99.50
N VAL A 7 18.59 -74.06 -98.53
CA VAL A 7 18.56 -74.59 -97.17
C VAL A 7 17.26 -75.36 -96.97
N ALA A 8 17.34 -76.55 -96.37
CA ALA A 8 16.14 -77.35 -96.08
C ALA A 8 15.25 -76.62 -95.07
N ALA A 9 13.92 -76.74 -95.22
CA ALA A 9 12.96 -76.00 -94.39
C ALA A 9 13.15 -76.16 -92.87
N GLY A 10 13.75 -77.26 -92.42
CA GLY A 10 14.09 -77.49 -91.01
C GLY A 10 15.29 -76.71 -90.47
N LEU A 11 15.99 -75.92 -91.29
CA LEU A 11 17.16 -75.14 -90.85
C LEU A 11 16.89 -73.64 -90.67
N TYR A 12 15.67 -73.14 -90.95
CA TYR A 12 15.35 -71.71 -90.76
C TYR A 12 15.34 -71.25 -89.29
N PRO A 13 14.79 -72.00 -88.31
CA PRO A 13 14.71 -71.49 -86.94
C PRO A 13 16.07 -71.19 -86.28
N PRO A 14 17.12 -72.04 -86.42
CA PRO A 14 18.46 -71.73 -85.91
C PRO A 14 19.11 -70.48 -86.53
N LEU A 15 18.91 -70.26 -87.84
CA LEU A 15 19.44 -69.09 -88.53
C LEU A 15 18.77 -67.80 -88.07
N LEU A 16 17.45 -67.84 -87.88
CA LEU A 16 16.67 -66.71 -87.38
C LEU A 16 17.10 -66.32 -85.96
N PHE A 17 17.44 -67.30 -85.12
CA PHE A 17 18.04 -67.03 -83.81
C PHE A 17 19.38 -66.32 -83.88
N SER A 18 20.27 -66.83 -84.73
CA SER A 18 21.61 -66.28 -84.88
C SER A 18 21.56 -64.82 -85.32
N LEU A 19 20.58 -64.48 -86.16
CA LEU A 19 20.34 -63.12 -86.66
C LEU A 19 19.77 -62.21 -85.56
N VAL A 20 18.78 -62.66 -84.79
CA VAL A 20 18.20 -61.89 -83.66
C VAL A 20 19.24 -61.63 -82.57
N VAL A 21 20.03 -62.65 -82.22
CA VAL A 21 21.12 -62.50 -81.23
C VAL A 21 22.22 -61.59 -81.76
N GLY A 22 22.61 -61.72 -83.03
CA GLY A 22 23.57 -60.83 -83.68
C GLY A 22 23.13 -59.38 -83.64
N LEU A 23 21.85 -59.11 -83.93
CA LEU A 23 21.25 -57.77 -83.84
C LEU A 23 21.27 -57.24 -82.40
N ALA A 24 20.89 -58.08 -81.42
CA ALA A 24 20.89 -57.71 -80.02
C ALA A 24 22.31 -57.40 -79.50
N LEU A 25 23.32 -58.17 -79.92
CA LEU A 25 24.72 -57.93 -79.61
C LEU A 25 25.23 -56.62 -80.24
N LEU A 26 24.81 -56.32 -81.47
CA LEU A 26 25.17 -55.07 -82.14
C LEU A 26 24.54 -53.85 -81.44
N LEU A 27 23.26 -53.94 -81.08
CA LEU A 27 22.56 -52.90 -80.30
C LEU A 27 23.20 -52.70 -78.91
N TYR A 28 23.65 -53.78 -78.27
CA TYR A 28 24.42 -53.68 -77.04
C TYR A 28 25.76 -52.98 -77.25
N GLY A 29 26.50 -53.32 -78.32
CA GLY A 29 27.77 -52.68 -78.66
C GLY A 29 27.66 -51.18 -78.92
N LEU A 30 26.58 -50.74 -79.57
CA LEU A 30 26.36 -49.32 -79.91
C LEU A 30 25.79 -48.51 -78.74
N PHE A 31 24.80 -49.03 -78.01
CA PHE A 31 24.02 -48.23 -77.04
C PHE A 31 24.22 -48.65 -75.59
N ARG A 32 24.99 -49.72 -75.32
CA ARG A 32 25.16 -50.33 -73.99
C ARG A 32 23.85 -50.68 -73.28
N TRP A 33 22.79 -50.91 -74.04
CA TRP A 33 21.47 -51.27 -73.52
C TRP A 33 21.40 -52.75 -73.15
N TYR A 34 22.06 -53.08 -72.03
CA TYR A 34 22.16 -54.45 -71.54
C TYR A 34 20.80 -55.13 -71.34
N LYS A 35 19.76 -54.38 -70.93
CA LYS A 35 18.42 -54.94 -70.74
C LYS A 35 17.82 -55.49 -72.04
N VAL A 36 18.07 -54.85 -73.18
CA VAL A 36 17.53 -55.29 -74.48
C VAL A 36 18.20 -56.60 -74.91
N LEU A 37 19.52 -56.69 -74.75
CA LEU A 37 20.29 -57.92 -74.98
C LEU A 37 19.75 -59.06 -74.10
N LEU A 38 19.57 -58.78 -72.81
CA LEU A 38 19.14 -59.76 -71.82
C LEU A 38 17.72 -60.29 -72.12
N TYR A 39 16.77 -59.40 -72.40
CA TYR A 39 15.40 -59.81 -72.71
C TYR A 39 15.30 -60.57 -74.04
N ALA A 40 16.03 -60.13 -75.07
CA ALA A 40 16.10 -60.86 -76.34
C ALA A 40 16.60 -62.29 -76.12
N GLN A 41 17.64 -62.47 -75.29
CA GLN A 41 18.18 -63.79 -75.01
C GLN A 41 17.21 -64.68 -74.21
N LEU A 42 16.55 -64.12 -73.18
CA LEU A 42 15.57 -64.86 -72.38
C LEU A 42 14.37 -65.34 -73.21
N ILE A 43 13.86 -64.49 -74.11
CA ILE A 43 12.80 -64.87 -75.05
C ILE A 43 13.27 -66.01 -75.96
N MET A 44 14.48 -65.91 -76.48
CA MET A 44 14.96 -66.86 -77.47
C MET A 44 15.23 -68.25 -76.86
N ILE A 45 15.86 -68.33 -75.68
CA ILE A 45 16.04 -69.61 -74.96
C ILE A 45 14.67 -70.25 -74.65
N LEU A 46 13.63 -69.45 -74.42
CA LEU A 46 12.29 -69.93 -74.12
C LEU A 46 11.58 -70.53 -75.35
N VAL A 47 11.68 -69.89 -76.51
CA VAL A 47 10.84 -70.20 -77.69
C VAL A 47 11.51 -71.20 -78.64
N ILE A 48 12.81 -71.08 -78.87
CA ILE A 48 13.52 -71.84 -79.91
C ILE A 48 13.51 -73.35 -79.71
N PRO A 49 13.72 -73.89 -78.49
CA PRO A 49 13.75 -75.33 -78.29
C PRO A 49 12.47 -76.00 -78.80
N THR A 50 11.35 -75.31 -78.64
CA THR A 50 10.02 -75.75 -79.03
C THR A 50 9.81 -75.69 -80.54
N VAL A 51 10.28 -74.62 -81.18
CA VAL A 51 10.26 -74.52 -82.65
C VAL A 51 11.16 -75.60 -83.28
N LEU A 52 12.34 -75.85 -82.70
CA LEU A 52 13.24 -76.91 -83.13
C LEU A 52 12.66 -78.32 -82.91
N GLN A 53 11.96 -78.53 -81.79
CA GLN A 53 11.26 -79.77 -81.50
C GLN A 53 10.20 -80.09 -82.56
N TRP A 54 9.37 -79.11 -82.93
CA TRP A 54 8.36 -79.27 -83.99
C TRP A 54 9.01 -79.62 -85.33
N VAL A 55 10.11 -78.95 -85.67
CA VAL A 55 10.86 -79.23 -86.91
C VAL A 55 11.50 -80.62 -86.90
N CYS A 56 11.93 -81.13 -85.75
CA CYS A 56 12.58 -82.43 -85.62
C CYS A 56 11.60 -83.61 -85.53
N GLY A 57 10.29 -83.38 -85.68
CA GLY A 57 9.28 -84.44 -85.78
C GLY A 57 8.66 -84.84 -84.44
N GLY A 58 8.43 -83.86 -83.56
CA GLY A 58 7.61 -84.03 -82.36
C GLY A 58 8.39 -84.36 -81.08
N PHE A 59 7.65 -84.49 -79.97
CA PHE A 59 8.16 -84.55 -78.60
C PHE A 59 9.02 -85.79 -78.36
N ALA A 60 8.60 -86.96 -78.85
CA ALA A 60 9.29 -88.24 -78.63
C ALA A 60 10.66 -88.31 -79.34
N LYS A 61 10.78 -87.77 -80.56
CA LYS A 61 12.03 -87.80 -81.36
C LYS A 61 13.03 -86.72 -80.97
N SER A 62 12.59 -85.69 -80.23
CA SER A 62 13.36 -84.46 -79.97
C SER A 62 13.54 -84.12 -78.48
N GLY A 63 13.25 -85.06 -77.58
CA GLY A 63 13.18 -84.81 -76.13
C GLY A 63 14.42 -84.15 -75.50
N ALA A 64 15.60 -84.33 -76.10
CA ALA A 64 16.83 -83.67 -75.63
C ALA A 64 16.88 -82.15 -75.90
N VAL A 65 16.14 -81.66 -76.90
CA VAL A 65 16.18 -80.25 -77.30
C VAL A 65 15.39 -79.38 -76.32
N ILE A 66 14.24 -79.86 -75.81
CA ILE A 66 13.39 -79.10 -74.89
C ILE A 66 13.99 -78.97 -73.48
N LEU A 67 14.85 -79.91 -73.07
CA LEU A 67 15.63 -79.79 -71.82
C LEU A 67 16.46 -78.50 -71.78
N TRP A 68 16.85 -77.96 -72.94
CA TRP A 68 17.60 -76.70 -73.03
C TRP A 68 16.75 -75.47 -72.63
N ALA A 69 15.42 -75.53 -72.75
CA ALA A 69 14.53 -74.44 -72.34
C ALA A 69 14.48 -74.24 -70.81
N ILE A 70 14.90 -75.24 -70.02
CA ILE A 70 14.98 -75.17 -68.54
C ILE A 70 15.94 -74.06 -68.07
N LEU A 71 16.88 -73.64 -68.93
CA LEU A 71 17.79 -72.53 -68.63
C LEU A 71 17.11 -71.15 -68.67
N ALA A 72 15.97 -70.98 -69.36
CA ALA A 72 15.29 -69.68 -69.43
C ALA A 72 14.71 -69.22 -68.07
N PRO A 73 13.95 -70.05 -67.32
CA PRO A 73 13.51 -69.69 -65.97
C PRO A 73 14.67 -69.39 -65.01
N PHE A 74 15.74 -70.17 -65.07
CA PHE A 74 16.91 -69.99 -64.22
C PHE A 74 17.65 -68.69 -64.55
N GLY A 75 17.81 -68.37 -65.85
CA GLY A 75 18.31 -67.08 -66.30
C GLY A 75 17.42 -65.92 -65.81
N ALA A 76 16.10 -66.05 -65.89
CA ALA A 76 15.18 -65.00 -65.45
C ALA A 76 15.30 -64.73 -63.94
N THR A 77 15.57 -65.73 -63.11
CA THR A 77 15.81 -65.54 -61.66
C THR A 77 17.12 -64.83 -61.34
N LEU A 78 18.12 -64.95 -62.23
CA LEU A 78 19.43 -64.34 -62.04
C LEU A 78 19.50 -62.90 -62.51
N PHE A 79 18.73 -62.54 -63.55
CA PHE A 79 18.90 -61.26 -64.25
C PHE A 79 17.68 -60.33 -64.19
N VAL A 80 16.55 -60.80 -63.67
CA VAL A 80 15.31 -60.02 -63.59
C VAL A 80 14.76 -60.09 -62.17
N SER A 81 13.98 -59.09 -61.74
CA SER A 81 13.40 -59.04 -60.40
C SER A 81 12.54 -60.29 -60.10
N PRO A 82 12.48 -60.76 -58.84
CA PRO A 82 11.77 -62.00 -58.48
C PRO A 82 10.33 -62.07 -58.99
N ARG A 83 9.61 -60.94 -59.00
CA ARG A 83 8.23 -60.86 -59.51
C ARG A 83 8.14 -61.11 -61.02
N GLN A 84 9.12 -60.64 -61.79
CA GLN A 84 9.15 -60.84 -63.24
C GLN A 84 9.67 -62.23 -63.61
N SER A 85 10.56 -62.83 -62.81
CA SER A 85 11.02 -64.21 -63.02
C SER A 85 9.87 -65.23 -62.91
N ILE A 86 8.88 -64.96 -62.05
CA ILE A 86 7.65 -65.77 -61.96
C ILE A 86 6.86 -65.73 -63.27
N VAL A 87 6.76 -64.56 -63.92
CA VAL A 87 6.08 -64.41 -65.23
C VAL A 87 6.81 -65.21 -66.31
N TRP A 88 8.15 -65.22 -66.30
CA TRP A 88 8.96 -66.01 -67.23
C TRP A 88 8.81 -67.52 -67.00
N PHE A 89 8.72 -67.96 -65.74
CA PHE A 89 8.45 -69.37 -65.42
C PHE A 89 7.03 -69.79 -65.84
N ALA A 90 6.04 -68.93 -65.65
CA ALA A 90 4.68 -69.16 -66.15
C ALA A 90 4.64 -69.24 -67.68
N ALA A 91 5.37 -68.37 -68.39
CA ALA A 91 5.50 -68.42 -69.84
C ALA A 91 6.16 -69.71 -70.33
N PHE A 92 7.14 -70.25 -69.60
CA PHE A 92 7.75 -71.57 -69.89
C PHE A 92 6.73 -72.70 -69.77
N ILE A 93 5.99 -72.77 -68.66
CA ILE A 93 4.96 -73.79 -68.46
C ILE A 93 3.89 -73.72 -69.55
N LEU A 94 3.43 -72.51 -69.87
CA LEU A 94 2.46 -72.27 -70.94
C LEU A 94 2.99 -72.80 -72.28
N LEU A 95 4.25 -72.49 -72.60
CA LEU A 95 4.86 -72.85 -73.87
C LEU A 95 5.08 -74.37 -74.00
N VAL A 96 5.44 -75.05 -72.91
CA VAL A 96 5.49 -76.52 -72.86
C VAL A 96 4.11 -77.12 -73.07
N ALA A 97 3.07 -76.58 -72.42
CA ALA A 97 1.69 -77.05 -72.58
C ALA A 97 1.18 -76.86 -74.03
N VAL A 98 1.45 -75.70 -74.64
CA VAL A 98 1.15 -75.44 -76.06
C VAL A 98 1.90 -76.43 -76.96
N SER A 99 3.18 -76.70 -76.68
CA SER A 99 3.97 -77.66 -77.46
C SER A 99 3.35 -79.06 -77.46
N ILE A 100 2.93 -79.55 -76.29
CA ILE A 100 2.32 -80.88 -76.13
C ILE A 100 0.98 -80.96 -76.88
N TYR A 101 0.16 -79.90 -76.82
CA TYR A 101 -1.13 -79.87 -77.50
C TYR A 101 -0.99 -79.97 -79.03
N PHE A 102 -0.02 -79.26 -79.60
CA PHE A 102 0.20 -79.22 -81.04
C PHE A 102 1.02 -80.42 -81.57
N ASP A 103 1.60 -81.26 -80.70
CA ASP A 103 2.49 -82.36 -81.08
C ASP A 103 1.83 -83.37 -82.05
N GLN A 104 0.52 -83.60 -81.88
CA GLN A 104 -0.26 -84.54 -82.69
C GLN A 104 -0.38 -84.13 -84.16
N TRP A 105 -0.17 -82.85 -84.50
CA TRP A 105 -0.27 -82.35 -85.88
C TRP A 105 1.02 -82.49 -86.69
N PHE A 106 2.13 -82.86 -86.07
CA PHE A 106 3.43 -82.91 -86.73
C PHE A 106 3.97 -84.33 -86.95
N ASP A 107 3.22 -85.38 -86.59
CA ASP A 107 3.69 -86.77 -86.61
C ASP A 107 3.57 -87.49 -87.97
N SER A 108 3.17 -86.78 -89.02
CA SER A 108 3.10 -87.33 -90.38
C SER A 108 4.06 -86.62 -91.34
N SER A 109 5.10 -87.35 -91.77
CA SER A 109 5.88 -87.11 -92.99
C SER A 109 6.87 -85.94 -92.99
N THR A 110 7.90 -85.98 -92.14
CA THR A 110 9.08 -85.10 -92.27
C THR A 110 10.23 -85.78 -93.03
N PRO A 111 10.88 -85.12 -94.00
CA PRO A 111 12.06 -85.65 -94.69
C PRO A 111 13.27 -85.73 -93.74
N ALA A 112 14.10 -86.77 -93.89
CA ALA A 112 15.26 -87.03 -93.04
C ALA A 112 16.34 -85.94 -93.19
N VAL A 113 16.45 -85.06 -92.20
CA VAL A 113 17.55 -84.08 -92.10
C VAL A 113 18.85 -84.83 -91.73
N PRO A 114 19.98 -84.59 -92.43
CA PRO A 114 21.27 -85.23 -92.13
C PRO A 114 21.68 -85.06 -90.65
N ALA A 115 22.19 -86.13 -90.03
CA ALA A 115 22.52 -86.15 -88.60
C ALA A 115 23.56 -85.07 -88.20
N PHE A 116 24.54 -84.79 -89.07
CA PHE A 116 25.58 -83.79 -88.84
C PHE A 116 25.02 -82.37 -88.69
N SER A 117 24.04 -81.97 -89.52
CA SER A 117 23.46 -80.63 -89.47
C SER A 117 22.66 -80.38 -88.19
N ARG A 118 21.98 -81.41 -87.66
CA ARG A 118 21.26 -81.31 -86.39
C ARG A 118 22.20 -81.12 -85.20
N LEU A 119 23.30 -81.88 -85.17
CA LEU A 119 24.26 -81.81 -84.07
C LEU A 119 25.06 -80.49 -84.07
N PHE A 120 25.50 -80.03 -85.23
CA PHE A 120 26.30 -78.80 -85.38
C PHE A 120 25.56 -77.54 -84.90
N PHE A 121 24.32 -77.32 -85.39
CA PHE A 121 23.54 -76.14 -85.01
C PHE A 121 23.05 -76.20 -83.56
N PHE A 122 22.81 -77.40 -83.02
CA PHE A 122 22.49 -77.58 -81.60
C PHE A 122 23.66 -77.19 -80.70
N SER A 123 24.88 -77.66 -81.00
CA SER A 123 26.08 -77.31 -80.22
C SER A 123 26.42 -75.83 -80.28
N MET A 124 26.27 -75.19 -81.45
CA MET A 124 26.58 -73.77 -81.63
C MET A 124 25.68 -72.87 -80.76
N ASN A 125 24.36 -73.11 -80.76
CA ASN A 125 23.42 -72.29 -79.98
C ASN A 125 23.59 -72.45 -78.48
N LEU A 126 23.94 -73.64 -78.02
CA LEU A 126 24.19 -73.92 -76.61
C LEU A 126 25.41 -73.14 -76.07
N ILE A 127 26.49 -73.08 -76.87
CA ILE A 127 27.75 -72.40 -76.51
C ILE A 127 27.57 -70.88 -76.47
N VAL A 128 26.97 -70.27 -77.50
CA VAL A 128 26.76 -68.82 -77.57
C VAL A 128 25.91 -68.33 -76.40
N THR A 129 24.84 -69.05 -76.11
CA THR A 129 23.90 -68.71 -75.03
C THR A 129 24.54 -68.81 -73.64
N SER A 130 25.28 -69.89 -73.39
CA SER A 130 25.94 -70.11 -72.10
C SER A 130 27.05 -69.09 -71.84
N SER A 131 27.77 -68.68 -72.88
CA SER A 131 28.87 -67.72 -72.78
C SER A 131 28.39 -66.32 -72.39
N VAL A 132 27.24 -65.89 -72.92
CA VAL A 132 26.65 -64.57 -72.60
C VAL A 132 26.06 -64.56 -71.18
N LEU A 133 25.44 -65.66 -70.73
CA LEU A 133 24.97 -65.80 -69.34
C LEU A 133 26.13 -65.74 -68.34
N PHE A 134 27.26 -66.37 -68.67
CA PHE A 134 28.47 -66.32 -67.84
C PHE A 134 29.07 -64.90 -67.76
N ALA A 135 29.13 -64.19 -68.89
CA ALA A 135 29.58 -62.80 -68.92
C ALA A 135 28.66 -61.87 -68.11
N GLY A 136 27.35 -62.11 -68.13
CA GLY A 136 26.37 -61.37 -67.32
C GLY A 136 26.57 -61.58 -65.81
N MET A 137 26.89 -62.80 -65.37
CA MET A 137 27.16 -63.10 -63.96
C MET A 137 28.40 -62.40 -63.41
N LEU A 138 29.50 -62.39 -64.18
CA LEU A 138 30.75 -61.72 -63.78
C LEU A 138 30.54 -60.22 -63.57
N PHE A 139 29.69 -59.58 -64.39
CA PHE A 139 29.40 -58.16 -64.25
C PHE A 139 28.55 -57.84 -63.01
N TYR A 140 27.53 -58.64 -62.70
CA TYR A 140 26.68 -58.44 -61.51
C TYR A 140 27.48 -58.58 -60.20
N GLY A 141 28.43 -59.53 -60.15
CA GLY A 141 29.32 -59.70 -58.99
C GLY A 141 30.16 -58.46 -58.68
N THR A 142 30.55 -57.68 -59.68
CA THR A 142 31.34 -56.44 -59.47
C THR A 142 30.50 -55.23 -59.06
N GLN A 143 29.18 -55.26 -59.26
CA GLN A 143 28.29 -54.14 -58.90
C GLN A 143 27.85 -54.20 -57.43
N ASN A 144 27.64 -55.41 -56.89
CA ASN A 144 27.12 -55.61 -55.54
C ASN A 144 28.12 -55.23 -54.43
N ASP A 145 29.43 -55.34 -54.69
CA ASP A 145 30.48 -54.96 -53.72
C ASP A 145 30.57 -53.43 -53.51
N ARG A 146 30.08 -52.64 -54.48
CA ARG A 146 30.07 -51.18 -54.39
C ARG A 146 28.95 -50.66 -53.47
N GLU A 147 27.81 -51.33 -53.40
CA GLU A 147 26.67 -50.91 -52.58
C GLU A 147 26.80 -51.28 -51.09
N HIS A 148 27.46 -52.40 -50.75
CA HIS A 148 27.68 -52.79 -49.35
C HIS A 148 28.65 -51.86 -48.60
N LYS A 149 29.69 -51.36 -49.27
CA LYS A 149 30.66 -50.42 -48.67
C LYS A 149 30.04 -49.04 -48.39
N THR A 150 29.00 -48.62 -49.11
CA THR A 150 28.32 -47.34 -48.86
C THR A 150 27.36 -47.42 -47.67
N ARG A 151 26.64 -48.55 -47.50
CA ARG A 151 25.75 -48.75 -46.34
C ARG A 151 26.49 -48.73 -45.01
N LEU A 152 27.63 -49.43 -44.90
CA LEU A 152 28.41 -49.50 -43.65
C LEU A 152 28.96 -48.13 -43.19
N ARG A 153 29.30 -47.23 -44.12
CA ARG A 153 29.77 -45.87 -43.78
C ARG A 153 28.65 -44.99 -43.20
N ILE A 154 27.43 -45.11 -43.73
CA ILE A 154 26.28 -44.33 -43.24
C ILE A 154 25.86 -44.84 -41.86
N THR A 155 25.85 -46.16 -41.62
CA THR A 155 25.45 -46.73 -40.33
C THR A 155 26.43 -46.37 -39.20
N ASN A 156 27.75 -46.45 -39.44
CA ASN A 156 28.74 -46.06 -38.43
C ASN A 156 28.71 -44.55 -38.14
N GLN A 157 28.54 -43.71 -39.16
CA GLN A 157 28.42 -42.25 -38.96
C GLN A 157 27.11 -41.85 -38.25
N LEU A 158 26.02 -42.61 -38.44
CA LEU A 158 24.80 -42.43 -37.66
C LEU A 158 24.98 -42.86 -36.20
N SER A 159 25.71 -43.95 -35.94
CA SER A 159 26.03 -44.42 -34.58
C SER A 159 26.83 -43.36 -33.81
N ASP A 160 27.94 -42.89 -34.39
CA ASP A 160 28.79 -41.88 -33.76
C ASP A 160 28.03 -40.56 -33.50
N GLY A 161 27.21 -40.11 -34.46
CA GLY A 161 26.37 -38.94 -34.29
C GLY A 161 25.30 -39.11 -33.19
N SER A 162 24.73 -40.32 -33.08
CA SER A 162 23.73 -40.63 -32.04
C SER A 162 24.33 -40.68 -30.64
N ASP A 163 25.56 -41.18 -30.49
CA ASP A 163 26.25 -41.24 -29.20
C ASP A 163 26.62 -39.84 -28.69
N ILE A 164 27.04 -38.94 -29.58
CA ILE A 164 27.32 -37.53 -29.24
C ILE A 164 26.03 -36.81 -28.81
N LEU A 165 24.92 -37.02 -29.53
CA LEU A 165 23.62 -36.44 -29.16
C LEU A 165 23.12 -36.99 -27.82
N LEU A 166 23.18 -38.31 -27.60
CA LEU A 166 22.76 -38.93 -26.35
C LEU A 166 23.59 -38.45 -25.16
N ASN A 167 24.91 -38.36 -25.33
CA ASN A 167 25.80 -37.84 -24.29
C ASN A 167 25.55 -36.36 -23.99
N SER A 168 25.23 -35.56 -25.02
CA SER A 168 24.90 -34.15 -24.85
C SER A 168 23.53 -33.93 -24.22
N ILE A 169 22.52 -34.71 -24.60
CA ILE A 169 21.21 -34.70 -23.94
C ILE A 169 21.37 -35.16 -22.49
N ALA A 170 22.21 -36.15 -22.21
CA ALA A 170 22.51 -36.59 -20.85
C ALA A 170 23.29 -35.52 -20.05
N SER A 171 24.17 -34.74 -20.66
CA SER A 171 24.83 -33.61 -19.98
C SER A 171 23.84 -32.48 -19.70
N MET A 172 22.96 -32.15 -20.65
CA MET A 172 21.85 -31.19 -20.45
C MET A 172 20.90 -31.64 -19.34
N ALA A 173 20.55 -32.93 -19.29
CA ALA A 173 19.69 -33.51 -18.25
C ALA A 173 20.34 -33.47 -16.86
N ARG A 174 21.69 -33.48 -16.80
CA ARG A 174 22.46 -33.24 -15.57
C ARG A 174 22.71 -31.76 -15.28
N GLY A 175 22.16 -30.86 -16.11
CA GLY A 175 22.27 -29.42 -15.96
C GLY A 175 23.53 -28.78 -16.54
N ASP A 176 24.40 -29.50 -17.26
CA ASP A 176 25.59 -28.90 -17.88
C ASP A 176 25.27 -28.38 -19.29
N LEU A 177 25.23 -27.06 -19.44
CA LEU A 177 24.84 -26.33 -20.66
C LEU A 177 25.98 -25.49 -21.25
N ARG A 178 27.19 -25.56 -20.69
CA ARG A 178 28.33 -24.69 -21.03
C ARG A 178 28.93 -24.95 -22.41
N ASN A 179 28.79 -26.19 -22.91
CA ASN A 179 29.51 -26.64 -24.10
C ASN A 179 28.54 -26.82 -25.28
N PRO A 180 28.76 -26.11 -26.40
CA PRO A 180 28.02 -26.38 -27.62
C PRO A 180 28.36 -27.77 -28.16
N VAL A 181 27.35 -28.44 -28.68
CA VAL A 181 27.49 -29.77 -29.26
C VAL A 181 27.99 -29.63 -30.69
N LEU A 182 29.26 -29.98 -30.89
CA LEU A 182 29.92 -29.89 -32.19
C LEU A 182 29.84 -31.24 -32.92
N PHE A 183 29.29 -31.23 -34.13
CA PHE A 183 29.29 -32.37 -35.02
C PHE A 183 30.35 -32.21 -36.10
N ALA A 184 31.43 -33.02 -36.01
CA ALA A 184 32.47 -33.08 -37.03
C ALA A 184 32.31 -34.37 -37.84
N SER A 185 31.57 -34.32 -38.96
CA SER A 185 31.45 -35.46 -39.88
C SER A 185 32.45 -35.37 -41.03
N SER A 186 33.11 -36.50 -41.34
CA SER A 186 33.98 -36.65 -42.51
C SER A 186 33.21 -36.96 -43.81
N GLY A 187 31.88 -37.12 -43.76
CA GLY A 187 31.05 -37.56 -44.90
C GLY A 187 29.89 -36.62 -45.25
N LYS A 188 29.82 -36.19 -46.52
CA LYS A 188 28.78 -35.26 -47.04
C LYS A 188 27.33 -35.72 -46.83
N SER A 189 27.05 -37.03 -46.81
CA SER A 189 25.68 -37.56 -46.67
C SER A 189 25.16 -37.60 -45.23
N ALA A 190 26.00 -37.93 -44.25
CA ALA A 190 25.59 -37.93 -42.83
C ALA A 190 25.47 -36.49 -42.30
N GLN A 191 26.29 -35.58 -42.82
CA GLN A 191 26.25 -34.16 -42.46
C GLN A 191 24.89 -33.52 -42.74
N HIS A 192 24.32 -33.69 -43.92
CA HIS A 192 23.01 -33.09 -44.24
C HIS A 192 21.83 -33.66 -43.41
N LEU A 193 21.93 -34.90 -42.93
CA LEU A 193 20.86 -35.54 -42.15
C LEU A 193 20.91 -35.18 -40.66
N LEU A 194 22.11 -35.05 -40.09
CA LEU A 194 22.28 -34.87 -38.64
C LEU A 194 22.52 -33.40 -38.24
N GLN A 195 23.08 -32.56 -39.12
CA GLN A 195 23.35 -31.15 -38.81
C GLN A 195 22.13 -30.38 -38.27
N PRO A 196 20.90 -30.51 -38.84
CA PRO A 196 19.73 -29.81 -38.30
C PRO A 196 19.37 -30.20 -36.86
N LEU A 197 19.67 -31.44 -36.44
CA LEU A 197 19.44 -31.89 -35.06
C LEU A 197 20.46 -31.27 -34.09
N PHE A 198 21.73 -31.20 -34.48
CA PHE A 198 22.77 -30.52 -33.70
C PHE A 198 22.52 -29.01 -33.60
N ASP A 199 22.12 -28.38 -34.70
CA ASP A 199 21.77 -26.96 -34.71
C ASP A 199 20.54 -26.69 -33.83
N GLY A 200 19.51 -27.53 -33.90
CA GLY A 200 18.33 -27.47 -33.04
C GLY A 200 18.65 -27.69 -31.55
N LEU A 201 19.54 -28.64 -31.24
CA LEU A 201 20.00 -28.91 -29.87
C LEU A 201 20.80 -27.73 -29.31
N ASN A 202 21.72 -27.17 -30.10
CA ASN A 202 22.48 -25.98 -29.70
C ASN A 202 21.58 -24.76 -29.50
N ARG A 203 20.55 -24.59 -30.34
CA ARG A 203 19.52 -23.56 -30.15
C ARG A 203 18.76 -23.76 -28.84
N ALA A 204 18.40 -25.01 -28.51
CA ALA A 204 17.73 -25.34 -27.25
C ALA A 204 18.63 -25.08 -26.03
N ILE A 205 19.92 -25.46 -26.10
CA ILE A 205 20.91 -25.13 -25.07
C ILE A 205 20.98 -23.61 -24.86
N GLN A 206 21.13 -22.83 -25.93
CA GLN A 206 21.18 -21.37 -25.85
C GLN A 206 19.92 -20.77 -25.20
N LEU A 207 18.72 -21.22 -25.60
CA LEU A 207 17.46 -20.73 -25.04
C LEU A 207 17.30 -21.10 -23.56
N ILE A 208 17.65 -22.33 -23.16
CA ILE A 208 17.59 -22.76 -21.76
C ILE A 208 18.61 -21.99 -20.91
N SER A 209 19.84 -21.85 -21.42
CA SER A 209 20.90 -21.05 -20.79
C SER A 209 20.45 -19.60 -20.56
N GLN A 210 19.88 -18.97 -21.58
CA GLN A 210 19.35 -17.61 -21.47
C GLN A 210 18.22 -17.51 -20.45
N LEU A 211 17.27 -18.44 -20.47
CA LEU A 211 16.15 -18.47 -19.52
C LEU A 211 16.62 -18.69 -18.07
N ILE A 212 17.67 -19.48 -17.84
CA ILE A 212 18.27 -19.64 -16.51
C ILE A 212 18.97 -18.36 -16.07
N MET A 213 19.70 -17.65 -16.94
CA MET A 213 20.31 -16.36 -16.60
C MET A 213 19.24 -15.31 -16.25
N GLU A 214 18.18 -15.21 -17.06
CA GLU A 214 17.05 -14.31 -16.79
C GLU A 214 16.34 -14.67 -15.47
N LEU A 215 16.19 -15.97 -15.16
CA LEU A 215 15.66 -16.42 -13.86
C LEU A 215 16.60 -16.10 -12.68
N GLN A 216 17.92 -16.20 -12.87
CA GLN A 216 18.91 -15.86 -11.84
C GLN A 216 18.86 -14.36 -11.51
N GLU A 217 18.76 -13.52 -12.52
CA GLU A 217 18.62 -12.07 -12.36
C GLU A 217 17.30 -11.73 -11.66
N ALA A 218 16.17 -12.26 -12.13
CA ALA A 218 14.86 -12.04 -11.52
C ALA A 218 14.81 -12.53 -10.06
N GLN A 219 15.42 -13.68 -9.75
CA GLN A 219 15.51 -14.20 -8.39
C GLN A 219 16.36 -13.30 -7.49
N SER A 220 17.50 -12.81 -7.98
CA SER A 220 18.37 -11.89 -7.23
C SER A 220 17.66 -10.58 -6.94
N GLN A 221 16.94 -10.03 -7.92
CA GLN A 221 16.15 -8.82 -7.75
C GLN A 221 15.02 -9.02 -6.73
N ALA A 222 14.29 -10.14 -6.83
CA ALA A 222 13.24 -10.47 -5.87
C ALA A 222 13.79 -10.68 -4.44
N ASP A 223 14.99 -11.24 -4.28
CA ASP A 223 15.63 -11.43 -2.97
C ASP A 223 16.07 -10.12 -2.32
N ALA A 224 16.54 -9.16 -3.14
CA ALA A 224 16.83 -7.80 -2.72
C ALA A 224 15.55 -7.08 -2.26
N VAL A 225 14.49 -7.10 -3.07
CA VAL A 225 13.19 -6.49 -2.72
C VAL A 225 12.61 -7.11 -1.45
N ALA A 226 12.70 -8.43 -1.28
CA ALA A 226 12.25 -9.10 -0.06
C ALA A 226 13.07 -8.67 1.19
N GLY A 227 14.38 -8.46 1.04
CA GLY A 227 15.23 -7.96 2.12
C GLY A 227 14.92 -6.51 2.51
N GLU A 228 14.69 -5.65 1.51
CA GLU A 228 14.24 -4.27 1.73
C GLU A 228 12.87 -4.24 2.41
N MET A 229 11.95 -5.12 1.99
CA MET A 229 10.62 -5.22 2.57
C MET A 229 10.65 -5.64 4.06
N ILE A 230 11.51 -6.59 4.46
CA ILE A 230 11.68 -6.94 5.88
C ILE A 230 12.16 -5.72 6.68
N THR A 231 13.16 -5.02 6.17
CA THR A 231 13.71 -3.83 6.84
C THR A 231 12.65 -2.73 6.97
N ALA A 232 11.84 -2.51 5.93
CA ALA A 232 10.74 -1.56 5.95
C ALA A 232 9.63 -1.96 6.94
N LEU A 233 9.31 -3.26 7.04
CA LEU A 233 8.33 -3.78 8.00
C LEU A 233 8.80 -3.63 9.45
N ASP A 234 10.08 -3.88 9.73
CA ASP A 234 10.65 -3.67 11.08
C ASP A 234 10.60 -2.19 11.48
N GLN A 235 10.94 -1.29 10.56
CA GLN A 235 10.83 0.15 10.78
C GLN A 235 9.37 0.58 10.99
N LEU A 236 8.44 0.04 10.21
CA LEU A 236 7.02 0.32 10.34
C LEU A 236 6.46 -0.19 11.68
N ASN A 237 6.85 -1.39 12.12
CA ASN A 237 6.46 -1.94 13.43
C ASN A 237 6.96 -1.04 14.57
N ALA A 238 8.24 -0.66 14.56
CA ALA A 238 8.81 0.25 15.54
C ALA A 238 8.08 1.62 15.54
N GLY A 239 7.78 2.15 14.36
CA GLY A 239 7.01 3.39 14.19
C GLY A 239 5.59 3.29 14.78
N LEU A 240 4.88 2.20 14.52
CA LEU A 240 3.54 1.95 15.05
C LEU A 240 3.54 1.76 16.56
N GLN A 241 4.55 1.10 17.13
CA GLN A 241 4.71 0.98 18.58
C GLN A 241 4.96 2.34 19.25
N ALA A 242 5.85 3.16 18.66
CA ALA A 242 6.09 4.51 19.14
C ALA A 242 4.82 5.38 19.02
N GLN A 243 4.07 5.24 17.92
CA GLN A 243 2.79 5.92 17.75
C GLN A 243 1.76 5.46 18.79
N SER A 244 1.67 4.16 19.08
CA SER A 244 0.81 3.61 20.12
C SER A 244 1.12 4.21 21.50
N ALA A 245 2.41 4.28 21.87
CA ALA A 245 2.85 4.92 23.10
C ALA A 245 2.45 6.41 23.15
N GLY A 246 2.71 7.16 22.08
CA GLY A 246 2.33 8.58 22.01
C GLY A 246 0.83 8.80 22.09
N VAL A 247 0.02 7.94 21.45
CA VAL A 247 -1.45 8.05 21.52
C VAL A 247 -1.98 7.69 22.90
N ASN A 248 -1.41 6.71 23.60
CA ASN A 248 -1.75 6.42 25.00
C ASN A 248 -1.40 7.57 25.94
N GLU A 249 -0.28 8.26 25.70
CA GLU A 249 0.09 9.46 26.46
C GLU A 249 -0.94 10.59 26.25
N ILE A 250 -1.36 10.82 24.99
CA ILE A 250 -2.42 11.78 24.68
C ILE A 250 -3.75 11.40 25.36
N ASP A 251 -4.10 10.11 25.45
CA ASP A 251 -5.29 9.63 26.20
C ASP A 251 -5.21 10.02 27.68
N SER A 252 -4.05 9.82 28.31
CA SER A 252 -3.82 10.18 29.71
C SER A 252 -3.95 11.68 29.94
N ILE A 253 -3.26 12.48 29.12
CA ILE A 253 -3.33 13.95 29.18
C ILE A 253 -4.76 14.45 28.97
N SER A 254 -5.51 13.84 28.04
CA SER A 254 -6.90 14.23 27.77
C SER A 254 -7.81 13.97 28.98
N LYS A 255 -7.61 12.86 29.70
CA LYS A 255 -8.35 12.54 30.92
C LYS A 255 -8.00 13.47 32.08
N GLU A 256 -6.72 13.79 32.26
CA GLU A 256 -6.27 14.78 33.24
C GLU A 256 -6.88 16.16 32.94
N PHE A 257 -6.83 16.60 31.69
CA PHE A 257 -7.41 17.87 31.26
C PHE A 257 -8.95 17.90 31.42
N GLN A 258 -9.63 16.76 31.27
CA GLN A 258 -11.05 16.63 31.59
C GLN A 258 -11.32 16.83 33.10
N GLN A 259 -10.46 16.29 33.96
CA GLN A 259 -10.55 16.49 35.41
C GLN A 259 -10.28 17.96 35.79
N GLU A 260 -9.27 18.60 35.20
CA GLU A 260 -8.99 20.02 35.40
C GLU A 260 -10.17 20.89 34.96
N THR A 261 -10.77 20.60 33.81
CA THR A 261 -11.96 21.31 33.33
C THR A 261 -13.12 21.20 34.33
N ARG A 262 -13.33 20.04 34.95
CA ARG A 262 -14.32 19.88 36.03
C ARG A 262 -13.98 20.71 37.27
N SER A 263 -12.70 20.79 37.64
CA SER A 263 -12.25 21.65 38.74
C SER A 263 -12.53 23.13 38.46
N VAL A 264 -12.26 23.58 37.23
CA VAL A 264 -12.58 24.93 36.77
C VAL A 264 -14.09 25.20 36.85
N LEU A 265 -14.95 24.27 36.44
CA LEU A 265 -16.40 24.40 36.57
C LEU A 265 -16.84 24.62 38.03
N ASN A 266 -16.27 23.87 38.98
CA ASN A 266 -16.56 24.05 40.41
C ASN A 266 -16.09 25.42 40.95
N LEU A 267 -14.93 25.89 40.48
CA LEU A 267 -14.39 27.22 40.83
C LEU A 267 -15.29 28.34 40.31
N ILE A 268 -15.83 28.19 39.10
CA ILE A 268 -16.78 29.14 38.51
C ILE A 268 -18.07 29.20 39.34
N GLU A 269 -18.66 28.06 39.70
CA GLU A 269 -19.86 28.01 40.54
C GLU A 269 -19.63 28.71 41.89
N THR A 270 -18.50 28.40 42.54
CA THR A 270 -18.14 29.00 43.83
C THR A 270 -17.86 30.50 43.69
N GLY A 271 -17.20 30.91 42.61
CA GLY A 271 -16.94 32.31 42.28
C GLY A 271 -18.22 33.10 42.05
N ALA A 272 -19.16 32.55 41.28
CA ALA A 272 -20.46 33.16 41.02
C ALA A 272 -21.27 33.34 42.31
N ARG A 273 -21.29 32.33 43.19
CA ARG A 273 -21.92 32.44 44.53
C ARG A 273 -21.28 33.53 45.38
N LYS A 274 -19.95 33.65 45.37
CA LYS A 274 -19.25 34.71 46.11
C LYS A 274 -19.55 36.10 45.56
N ALA A 275 -19.65 36.26 44.24
CA ALA A 275 -20.05 37.52 43.62
C ALA A 275 -21.47 37.91 44.03
N GLU A 276 -22.42 36.97 44.03
CA GLU A 276 -23.80 37.20 44.49
C GLU A 276 -23.86 37.57 45.99
N HIS A 277 -23.09 36.87 46.82
CA HIS A 277 -22.95 37.20 48.24
C HIS A 277 -22.42 38.63 48.43
N ASN A 278 -21.41 39.05 47.67
CA ASN A 278 -20.85 40.40 47.75
C ASN A 278 -21.89 41.48 47.39
N VAL A 279 -22.75 41.23 46.39
CA VAL A 279 -23.88 42.12 46.09
C VAL A 279 -24.84 42.21 47.27
N GLY A 280 -25.16 41.08 47.91
CA GLY A 280 -25.99 41.05 49.11
C GLY A 280 -25.44 41.90 50.25
N VAL A 281 -24.14 41.73 50.57
CA VAL A 281 -23.44 42.51 51.62
C VAL A 281 -23.37 43.99 51.26
N ALA A 282 -23.08 44.32 50.00
CA ALA A 282 -23.01 45.71 49.54
C ALA A 282 -24.38 46.41 49.64
N ASN A 283 -25.46 45.73 49.28
CA ASN A 283 -26.82 46.25 49.44
C ASN A 283 -27.19 46.51 50.91
N GLU A 284 -26.79 45.62 51.82
CA GLU A 284 -26.96 45.85 53.26
C GLU A 284 -26.14 47.05 53.73
N GLY A 285 -24.88 47.15 53.31
CA GLY A 285 -24.05 48.33 53.58
C GLY A 285 -24.68 49.63 53.08
N SER A 286 -25.32 49.62 51.91
CA SER A 286 -26.04 50.79 51.38
C SER A 286 -27.18 51.20 52.30
N ARG A 287 -27.99 50.24 52.79
CA ARG A 287 -29.09 50.51 53.73
C ARG A 287 -28.58 51.12 55.03
N VAL A 288 -27.50 50.58 55.59
CA VAL A 288 -26.89 51.08 56.84
C VAL A 288 -26.39 52.52 56.66
N ILE A 289 -25.75 52.83 55.53
CA ILE A 289 -25.28 54.18 55.23
C ILE A 289 -26.44 55.16 55.04
N GLU A 290 -27.51 54.76 54.36
CA GLU A 290 -28.72 55.59 54.22
C GLU A 290 -29.38 55.89 55.57
N ALA A 291 -29.49 54.89 56.45
CA ALA A 291 -29.96 55.08 57.81
C ALA A 291 -29.03 56.00 58.63
N THR A 292 -27.72 55.88 58.43
CA THR A 292 -26.72 56.73 59.10
C THR A 292 -26.85 58.19 58.68
N VAL A 293 -27.02 58.46 57.38
CA VAL A 293 -27.27 59.82 56.86
C VAL A 293 -28.56 60.40 57.43
N ALA A 294 -29.64 59.61 57.48
CA ALA A 294 -30.90 60.04 58.09
C ALA A 294 -30.70 60.45 59.56
N LYS A 295 -29.95 59.65 60.34
CA LYS A 295 -29.64 59.97 61.74
C LYS A 295 -28.75 61.18 61.92
N ILE A 296 -27.77 61.41 61.04
CA ILE A 296 -26.95 62.63 61.07
C ILE A 296 -27.81 63.87 60.81
N ASN A 297 -28.76 63.78 59.88
CA ASN A 297 -29.69 64.88 59.60
C ASN A 297 -30.62 65.18 60.79
N GLU A 298 -31.11 64.15 61.48
CA GLU A 298 -31.87 64.31 62.74
C GLU A 298 -31.02 65.02 63.81
N ILE A 299 -29.75 64.64 63.98
CA ILE A 299 -28.82 65.28 64.92
C ILE A 299 -28.59 66.75 64.55
N SER A 300 -28.38 67.07 63.27
CA SER A 300 -28.21 68.44 62.80
C SER A 300 -29.46 69.30 63.06
N ALA A 301 -30.66 68.74 62.87
CA ALA A 301 -31.90 69.44 63.19
C ALA A 301 -32.03 69.72 64.69
N SER A 302 -31.76 68.72 65.55
CA SER A 302 -31.79 68.87 67.01
C SER A 302 -30.75 69.88 67.52
N MET A 303 -29.58 69.93 66.90
CA MET A 303 -28.55 70.95 67.20
C MET A 303 -28.99 72.36 66.84
N ASN A 304 -29.65 72.53 65.70
CA ASN A 304 -30.19 73.83 65.29
C ASN A 304 -31.27 74.32 66.26
N GLU A 305 -32.18 73.42 66.67
CA GLU A 305 -33.20 73.72 67.69
C GLU A 305 -32.55 74.12 69.02
N THR A 306 -31.59 73.32 69.51
CA THR A 306 -30.89 73.62 70.75
C THR A 306 -30.10 74.94 70.68
N SER A 307 -29.47 75.23 69.53
CA SER A 307 -28.77 76.50 69.31
C SER A 307 -29.73 77.70 69.33
N ALA A 308 -30.97 77.53 68.86
CA ALA A 308 -31.99 78.58 68.93
C ALA A 308 -32.42 78.84 70.37
N SER A 309 -32.69 77.80 71.16
CA SER A 309 -33.04 77.94 72.59
C SER A 309 -31.91 78.58 73.42
N VAL A 310 -30.66 78.26 73.09
CA VAL A 310 -29.49 78.88 73.75
C VAL A 310 -29.34 80.35 73.34
N ALA A 311 -29.64 80.71 72.09
CA ALA A 311 -29.67 82.11 71.65
C ALA A 311 -30.80 82.91 72.32
N GLU A 312 -31.97 82.31 72.54
CA GLU A 312 -33.06 82.92 73.31
C GLU A 312 -32.66 83.14 74.77
N LEU A 313 -31.95 82.18 75.39
CA LEU A 313 -31.37 82.36 76.73
C LEU A 313 -30.39 83.53 76.78
N GLU A 314 -29.55 83.71 75.75
CA GLU A 314 -28.65 84.86 75.64
C GLU A 314 -29.41 86.19 75.67
N GLN A 315 -30.55 86.28 74.97
CA GLN A 315 -31.43 87.46 74.98
C GLN A 315 -32.06 87.70 76.35
N HIS A 316 -32.56 86.66 77.02
CA HIS A 316 -33.11 86.79 78.38
C HIS A 316 -32.06 87.26 79.38
N VAL A 317 -30.84 86.74 79.29
CA VAL A 317 -29.74 87.11 80.17
C VAL A 317 -29.32 88.57 79.95
N ALA A 318 -29.32 89.05 78.70
CA ALA A 318 -29.11 90.47 78.39
C ALA A 318 -30.22 91.38 78.97
N ALA A 319 -31.49 90.93 78.94
CA ALA A 319 -32.59 91.66 79.55
C ALA A 319 -32.46 91.76 81.09
N ILE A 320 -31.99 90.69 81.75
CA ILE A 320 -31.72 90.72 83.19
C ILE A 320 -30.60 91.71 83.51
N ASP A 321 -29.55 91.79 82.69
CA ASP A 321 -28.46 92.75 82.88
C ASP A 321 -28.97 94.21 82.90
N GLN A 322 -29.91 94.54 82.02
CA GLN A 322 -30.59 95.85 82.01
C GLN A 322 -31.40 96.12 83.29
N VAL A 323 -32.07 95.10 83.83
CA VAL A 323 -32.80 95.20 85.11
C VAL A 323 -31.82 95.43 86.26
N ILE A 324 -30.70 94.71 86.30
CA ILE A 324 -29.67 94.87 87.32
C ILE A 324 -29.03 96.26 87.26
N SER A 325 -28.77 96.79 86.07
CA SER A 325 -28.32 98.18 85.91
C SER A 325 -29.32 99.17 86.52
N THR A 326 -30.61 98.96 86.27
CA THR A 326 -31.67 99.81 86.84
C THR A 326 -31.73 99.71 88.37
N ILE A 327 -31.55 98.50 88.93
CA ILE A 327 -31.52 98.30 90.39
C ILE A 327 -30.31 99.02 91.01
N ASN A 328 -29.13 98.96 90.37
CA ASN A 328 -27.95 99.70 90.81
C ASN A 328 -28.21 101.21 90.79
N ASP A 329 -28.82 101.75 89.72
CA ASP A 329 -29.16 103.17 89.64
C ASP A 329 -30.15 103.59 90.75
N ILE A 330 -31.12 102.73 91.08
CA ILE A 330 -32.05 102.96 92.18
C ILE A 330 -31.34 102.91 93.53
N ALA A 331 -30.46 101.93 93.75
CA ALA A 331 -29.69 101.78 94.98
C ALA A 331 -28.78 102.99 95.20
N ASP A 332 -28.09 103.47 94.16
CA ASP A 332 -27.23 104.67 94.22
C ASP A 332 -28.03 105.94 94.52
N LYS A 333 -29.19 106.12 93.87
CA LYS A 333 -30.10 107.25 94.19
C LYS A 333 -30.63 107.17 95.62
N THR A 334 -30.96 105.96 96.09
CA THR A 334 -31.47 105.74 97.44
C THR A 334 -30.37 105.98 98.48
N ALA A 335 -29.13 105.59 98.19
CA ALA A 335 -27.97 105.86 99.04
C ALA A 335 -27.72 107.38 99.15
N LEU A 336 -27.86 108.13 98.05
CA LEU A 336 -27.77 109.59 98.06
C LEU A 336 -28.90 110.24 98.86
N LEU A 337 -30.14 109.74 98.74
CA LEU A 337 -31.27 110.20 99.54
C LEU A 337 -31.07 109.93 101.03
N ALA A 338 -30.57 108.74 101.38
CA ALA A 338 -30.26 108.35 102.74
C ALA A 338 -29.12 109.18 103.33
N LEU A 339 -28.09 109.49 102.55
CA LEU A 339 -27.01 110.39 102.93
C LEU A 339 -27.54 111.80 103.21
N ASN A 340 -28.36 112.35 102.32
CA ASN A 340 -28.99 113.66 102.52
C ASN A 340 -29.87 113.69 103.77
N ALA A 341 -30.64 112.63 104.01
CA ALA A 341 -31.46 112.47 105.22
C ALA A 341 -30.60 112.37 106.49
N SER A 342 -29.47 111.66 106.43
CA SER A 342 -28.52 111.54 107.56
C SER A 342 -27.86 112.89 107.87
N ILE A 343 -27.53 113.68 106.84
CA ILE A 343 -26.99 115.05 107.01
C ILE A 343 -28.03 115.95 107.69
N GLU A 344 -29.27 115.94 107.21
CA GLU A 344 -30.34 116.78 107.77
C GLU A 344 -30.74 116.33 109.19
N ALA A 345 -30.71 115.03 109.47
CA ALA A 345 -30.92 114.47 110.81
C ALA A 345 -29.80 114.89 111.79
N ALA A 346 -28.54 114.91 111.35
CA ALA A 346 -27.43 115.44 112.14
C ALA A 346 -27.57 116.96 112.38
N ARG A 347 -28.09 117.69 111.39
CA ARG A 347 -28.34 119.14 111.45
C ARG A 347 -29.44 119.52 112.46
N ALA A 348 -30.45 118.66 112.63
CA ALA A 348 -31.53 118.83 113.61
C ALA A 348 -31.12 118.49 115.07
N GLY A 349 -29.88 118.06 115.31
CA GLY A 349 -29.36 117.80 116.66
C GLY A 349 -30.12 116.69 117.40
N GLU A 350 -30.48 116.93 118.67
CA GLU A 350 -31.18 115.95 119.52
C GLU A 350 -32.56 115.54 118.98
N HIS A 351 -33.26 116.42 118.25
CA HIS A 351 -34.55 116.12 117.64
C HIS A 351 -34.46 115.22 116.40
N GLY A 352 -33.27 115.10 115.79
CA GLY A 352 -33.01 114.30 114.60
C GLY A 352 -32.52 112.87 114.86
N ARG A 353 -32.28 112.48 116.11
CA ARG A 353 -31.69 111.17 116.46
C ARG A 353 -32.43 109.97 115.87
N GLY A 354 -33.76 109.96 115.92
CA GLY A 354 -34.57 108.87 115.34
C GLY A 354 -34.45 108.79 113.82
N PHE A 355 -34.42 109.95 113.14
CA PHE A 355 -34.23 110.02 111.68
C PHE A 355 -32.81 109.62 111.25
N ALA A 356 -31.79 109.93 112.05
CA ALA A 356 -30.41 109.51 111.78
C ALA A 356 -30.24 107.98 111.81
N VAL A 357 -30.91 107.29 112.73
CA VAL A 357 -30.90 105.81 112.79
C VAL A 357 -31.56 105.23 111.55
N VAL A 358 -32.71 105.75 111.13
CA VAL A 358 -33.40 105.29 109.92
C VAL A 358 -32.57 105.56 108.66
N ALA A 359 -31.93 106.72 108.55
CA ALA A 359 -31.08 107.07 107.40
C ALA A 359 -29.83 106.16 107.29
N ASN A 360 -29.22 105.80 108.43
CA ASN A 360 -28.11 104.85 108.47
C ASN A 360 -28.56 103.43 108.08
N GLU A 361 -29.74 102.99 108.53
CA GLU A 361 -30.31 101.69 108.16
C GLU A 361 -30.61 101.63 106.65
N ILE A 362 -31.20 102.68 106.07
CA ILE A 362 -31.42 102.77 104.62
C ILE A 362 -30.08 102.71 103.87
N SER A 363 -29.06 103.43 104.33
CA SER A 363 -27.72 103.39 103.71
C SER A 363 -27.13 101.97 103.76
N HIS A 364 -27.26 101.27 104.89
CA HIS A 364 -26.83 99.88 105.03
C HIS A 364 -27.57 98.94 104.07
N LEU A 365 -28.91 99.06 103.96
CA LEU A 365 -29.71 98.27 103.01
C LEU A 365 -29.30 98.54 101.55
N THR A 366 -29.00 99.79 101.19
CA THR A 366 -28.53 100.12 99.83
C THR A 366 -27.17 99.50 99.54
N ALA A 367 -26.24 99.50 100.51
CA ALA A 367 -24.95 98.84 100.36
C ALA A 367 -25.08 97.32 100.20
N MET A 368 -25.97 96.68 100.98
CA MET A 368 -26.31 95.26 100.82
C MET A 368 -26.94 94.95 99.46
N THR A 369 -27.79 95.86 98.96
CA THR A 369 -28.42 95.74 97.63
C THR A 369 -27.36 95.80 96.53
N THR A 370 -26.44 96.76 96.60
CA THR A 370 -25.34 96.90 95.63
C THR A 370 -24.35 95.72 95.67
N ASP A 371 -24.09 95.13 96.83
CA ASP A 371 -23.27 93.91 96.89
C ASP A 371 -23.99 92.71 96.26
N SER A 372 -25.29 92.57 96.52
CA SER A 372 -26.13 91.49 95.96
C SER A 372 -26.24 91.61 94.44
N THR A 373 -26.46 92.81 93.90
CA THR A 373 -26.48 93.05 92.45
C THR A 373 -25.14 92.75 91.81
N ARG A 374 -24.01 93.11 92.44
CA ARG A 374 -22.66 92.74 91.95
C ARG A 374 -22.47 91.22 91.91
N GLN A 375 -22.96 90.49 92.91
CA GLN A 375 -22.93 89.02 92.90
C GLN A 375 -23.75 88.47 91.73
N ILE A 376 -24.95 89.00 91.48
CA ILE A 376 -25.80 88.61 90.36
C ILE A 376 -25.13 88.94 89.01
N THR A 377 -24.53 90.13 88.84
CA THR A 377 -23.80 90.50 87.61
C THR A 377 -22.68 89.49 87.30
N ARG A 378 -21.93 89.04 88.31
CA ARG A 378 -20.91 88.00 88.11
C ARG A 378 -21.51 86.67 87.63
N GLN A 379 -22.68 86.28 88.12
CA GLN A 379 -23.38 85.09 87.65
C GLN A 379 -23.88 85.24 86.21
N ILE A 380 -24.46 86.40 85.87
CA ILE A 380 -24.90 86.75 84.50
C ILE A 380 -23.74 86.66 83.52
N GLN A 381 -22.60 87.28 83.83
CA GLN A 381 -21.39 87.22 82.98
C GLN A 381 -20.91 85.78 82.77
N ASN A 382 -20.98 84.94 83.81
CA ASN A 382 -20.65 83.52 83.67
C ASN A 382 -21.63 82.79 82.75
N ILE A 383 -22.94 83.05 82.89
CA ILE A 383 -23.98 82.47 82.03
C ILE A 383 -23.74 82.89 80.57
N GLN A 384 -23.57 84.19 80.29
CA GLN A 384 -23.28 84.71 78.95
C GLN A 384 -22.06 84.02 78.32
N ARG A 385 -20.97 83.91 79.09
CA ARG A 385 -19.75 83.22 78.63
C ARG A 385 -20.04 81.76 78.30
N THR A 386 -20.73 81.02 79.16
CA THR A 386 -21.05 79.60 78.92
C THR A 386 -22.00 79.39 77.74
N THR A 387 -22.99 80.26 77.58
CA THR A 387 -23.96 80.27 76.48
C THR A 387 -23.27 80.56 75.15
N GLY A 388 -22.40 81.58 75.08
CA GLY A 388 -21.60 81.87 73.89
C GLY A 388 -20.66 80.73 73.51
N MET A 389 -20.05 80.07 74.49
CA MET A 389 -19.26 78.85 74.24
C MET A 389 -20.12 77.71 73.69
N ALA A 390 -21.35 77.52 74.18
CA ALA A 390 -22.27 76.50 73.69
C ALA A 390 -22.69 76.76 72.24
N VAL A 391 -23.06 77.99 71.88
CA VAL A 391 -23.39 78.38 70.49
C VAL A 391 -22.22 78.09 69.54
N ASN A 392 -20.99 78.44 69.94
CA ASN A 392 -19.82 78.16 69.12
C ASN A 392 -19.60 76.65 68.91
N ARG A 393 -19.81 75.83 69.94
CA ARG A 393 -19.74 74.36 69.84
C ARG A 393 -20.82 73.79 68.91
N PHE A 394 -22.04 74.32 68.94
CA PHE A 394 -23.09 73.90 68.00
C PHE A 394 -22.73 74.22 66.54
N LYS A 395 -22.15 75.39 66.26
CA LYS A 395 -21.66 75.73 64.91
C LYS A 395 -20.59 74.77 64.41
N ILE A 396 -19.61 74.44 65.26
CA ILE A 396 -18.56 73.46 64.93
C ILE A 396 -19.18 72.09 64.66
N ASN A 397 -20.08 71.62 65.53
CA ASN A 397 -20.71 70.32 65.36
C ASN A 397 -21.58 70.24 64.09
N HIS A 398 -22.26 71.32 63.71
CA HIS A 398 -22.98 71.38 62.44
C HIS A 398 -22.04 71.20 61.24
N GLY A 399 -20.85 71.81 61.28
CA GLY A 399 -19.80 71.59 60.27
C GLY A 399 -19.37 70.12 60.19
N LEU A 400 -19.13 69.49 61.35
CA LEU A 400 -18.76 68.07 61.43
C LEU A 400 -19.88 67.14 60.92
N SER A 401 -21.14 67.46 61.18
CA SER A 401 -22.28 66.71 60.64
C SER A 401 -22.34 66.80 59.11
N ALA A 402 -22.13 68.00 58.53
CA ALA A 402 -22.10 68.17 57.07
C ALA A 402 -20.96 67.37 56.43
N GLU A 403 -19.76 67.38 57.03
CA GLU A 403 -18.63 66.57 56.59
C GLU A 403 -18.93 65.07 56.66
N SER A 404 -19.61 64.62 57.73
CA SER A 404 -20.03 63.23 57.90
C SER A 404 -21.00 62.77 56.81
N VAL A 405 -21.93 63.63 56.39
CA VAL A 405 -22.83 63.35 55.26
C VAL A 405 -22.05 63.23 53.95
N GLN A 406 -21.06 64.09 53.72
CA GLN A 406 -20.21 64.01 52.54
C GLN A 406 -19.41 62.69 52.50
N MET A 407 -18.79 62.30 53.62
CA MET A 407 -18.09 61.02 53.74
C MET A 407 -19.03 59.83 53.50
N ALA A 408 -20.25 59.86 54.04
CA ALA A 408 -21.26 58.83 53.79
C ALA A 408 -21.62 58.73 52.29
N GLY A 409 -21.69 59.87 51.58
CA GLY A 409 -21.86 59.90 50.13
C GLY A 409 -20.71 59.23 49.36
N GLN A 410 -19.46 59.43 49.78
CA GLN A 410 -18.31 58.74 49.20
C GLN A 410 -18.36 57.23 49.44
N ILE A 411 -18.73 56.79 50.65
CA ILE A 411 -18.92 55.38 50.97
C ILE A 411 -20.00 54.76 50.07
N LYS A 412 -21.12 55.46 49.87
CA LYS A 412 -22.20 55.01 48.97
C LYS A 412 -21.69 54.80 47.54
N ASN A 413 -20.86 55.71 47.01
CA ASN A 413 -20.25 55.54 45.68
C ASN A 413 -19.34 54.30 45.60
N SER A 414 -18.53 54.05 46.64
CA SER A 414 -17.69 52.84 46.72
C SER A 414 -18.54 51.56 46.76
N ILE A 415 -19.66 51.57 47.48
CA ILE A 415 -20.61 50.45 47.52
C ILE A 415 -21.21 50.19 46.13
N LEU A 416 -21.62 51.23 45.41
CA LEU A 416 -22.12 51.09 44.03
C LEU A 416 -21.05 50.51 43.09
N ALA A 417 -19.79 50.91 43.26
CA ALA A 417 -18.69 50.33 42.49
C ALA A 417 -18.48 48.83 42.79
N ILE A 418 -18.64 48.40 44.04
CA ILE A 418 -18.59 46.98 44.44
C ILE A 418 -19.74 46.18 43.80
N ILE A 419 -20.96 46.72 43.80
CA ILE A 419 -22.12 46.08 43.17
C ILE A 419 -21.87 45.91 41.67
N ASN A 420 -21.42 46.96 40.99
CA ASN A 420 -21.14 46.91 39.56
C ASN A 420 -20.03 45.88 39.23
N THR A 421 -18.91 45.93 39.96
CA THR A 421 -17.79 45.00 39.75
C THR A 421 -18.21 43.56 40.00
N SER A 422 -19.06 43.32 41.01
CA SER A 422 -19.60 41.99 41.28
C SER A 422 -20.58 41.51 40.19
N GLY A 423 -21.32 42.44 39.57
CA GLY A 423 -22.13 42.16 38.38
C GLY A 423 -21.29 41.71 37.18
N ILE A 424 -20.22 42.44 36.88
CA ILE A 424 -19.26 42.07 35.81
C ILE A 424 -18.62 40.71 36.11
N LEU A 425 -18.25 40.44 37.37
CA LEU A 425 -17.72 39.13 37.77
C LEU A 425 -18.71 38.00 37.49
N LYS A 426 -20.00 38.19 37.79
CA LYS A 426 -21.04 37.20 37.50
C LYS A 426 -21.13 36.91 35.99
N GLU A 427 -21.09 37.93 35.16
CA GLU A 427 -21.09 37.78 33.69
C GLU A 427 -19.84 37.03 33.21
N ASN A 428 -18.66 37.39 33.72
CA ASN A 428 -17.42 36.68 33.40
C ASN A 428 -17.50 35.20 33.78
N TYR A 429 -18.04 34.87 34.96
CA TYR A 429 -18.25 33.48 35.35
C TYR A 429 -19.19 32.72 34.41
N GLN A 430 -20.25 33.37 33.90
CA GLN A 430 -21.13 32.75 32.91
C GLN A 430 -20.42 32.49 31.57
N GLN A 431 -19.61 33.43 31.09
CA GLN A 431 -18.83 33.25 29.85
C GLN A 431 -17.78 32.14 30.00
N ILE A 432 -17.09 32.07 31.14
CA ILE A 432 -16.12 30.99 31.39
C ILE A 432 -16.86 29.66 31.49
N LEU A 433 -18.04 29.60 32.14
CA LEU A 433 -18.86 28.39 32.21
C LEU A 433 -19.17 27.84 30.82
N GLU A 434 -19.68 28.69 29.93
CA GLU A 434 -20.00 28.32 28.55
C GLU A 434 -18.78 27.77 27.81
N LYS A 435 -17.65 28.49 27.85
CA LYS A 435 -16.40 28.05 27.21
C LYS A 435 -15.86 26.74 27.79
N SER A 436 -15.93 26.56 29.10
CA SER A 436 -15.52 25.31 29.76
C SER A 436 -16.43 24.13 29.37
N MET A 437 -17.73 24.36 29.20
CA MET A 437 -18.65 23.33 28.70
C MET A 437 -18.33 22.95 27.25
N GLN A 438 -18.05 23.93 26.38
CA GLN A 438 -17.62 23.68 25.01
C GLN A 438 -16.30 22.89 24.95
N HIS A 439 -15.30 23.26 25.77
CA HIS A 439 -14.06 22.50 25.88
C HIS A 439 -14.30 21.06 26.33
N ASN A 440 -15.17 20.83 27.30
CA ASN A 440 -15.47 19.48 27.78
C ASN A 440 -16.09 18.60 26.68
N GLN A 441 -17.01 19.15 25.87
CA GLN A 441 -17.55 18.46 24.69
C GLN A 441 -16.47 18.16 23.64
N SER A 442 -15.57 19.11 23.39
CA SER A 442 -14.45 18.91 22.47
C SER A 442 -13.50 17.82 22.97
N LEU A 443 -13.26 17.73 24.29
CA LEU A 443 -12.42 16.70 24.89
C LEU A 443 -13.04 15.31 24.75
N ASP A 444 -14.34 15.19 25.01
CA ASP A 444 -15.05 13.92 24.81
C ASP A 444 -14.90 13.45 23.35
N ALA A 445 -15.02 14.35 22.38
CA ALA A 445 -14.78 14.03 20.97
C ALA A 445 -13.33 13.60 20.69
N THR A 446 -12.34 14.29 21.27
CA THR A 446 -10.91 13.94 21.15
C THR A 446 -10.63 12.55 21.74
N ILE A 447 -11.18 12.23 22.91
CA ILE A 447 -11.03 10.91 23.54
C ILE A 447 -11.59 9.80 22.64
N GLN A 448 -12.75 10.03 22.02
CA GLN A 448 -13.31 9.07 21.05
C GLN A 448 -12.41 8.87 19.82
N GLN A 449 -11.80 9.96 19.32
CA GLN A 449 -10.85 9.88 18.21
C GLN A 449 -9.58 9.11 18.60
N ILE A 450 -9.07 9.31 19.81
CA ILE A 450 -7.93 8.58 20.36
C ILE A 450 -8.22 7.08 20.43
N GLN A 451 -9.38 6.69 20.94
CA GLN A 451 -9.79 5.28 20.99
C GLN A 451 -9.87 4.66 19.59
N THR A 452 -10.41 5.40 18.63
CA THR A 452 -10.46 4.97 17.22
C THR A 452 -9.05 4.81 16.64
N LEU A 453 -8.14 5.74 16.94
CA LEU A 453 -6.76 5.70 16.47
C LEU A 453 -5.97 4.52 17.06
N LEU A 454 -6.14 4.24 18.36
CA LEU A 454 -5.56 3.05 19.00
C LEU A 454 -6.04 1.76 18.35
N GLY A 455 -7.34 1.68 18.03
CA GLY A 455 -7.91 0.56 17.27
C GLY A 455 -7.22 0.37 15.93
N ARG A 456 -7.07 1.46 15.15
CA ARG A 456 -6.39 1.41 13.84
C ARG A 456 -4.91 1.01 13.95
N ILE A 457 -4.18 1.51 14.95
CA ILE A 457 -2.78 1.14 15.17
C ILE A 457 -2.67 -0.36 15.45
N LYS A 458 -3.60 -0.92 16.24
CA LYS A 458 -3.65 -2.37 16.50
C LYS A 458 -3.90 -3.17 15.22
N ASP A 459 -4.82 -2.71 14.36
CA ASP A 459 -5.09 -3.36 13.07
C ASP A 459 -3.86 -3.29 12.14
N TYR A 460 -3.14 -2.17 12.12
CA TYR A 460 -1.90 -2.03 11.35
C TYR A 460 -0.79 -2.94 11.87
N LEU A 461 -0.63 -3.08 13.18
CA LEU A 461 0.34 -4.02 13.75
C LEU A 461 0.05 -5.46 13.28
N GLN A 462 -1.22 -5.88 13.28
CA GLN A 462 -1.60 -7.20 12.75
C GLN A 462 -1.30 -7.35 11.25
N GLN A 463 -1.51 -6.30 10.45
CA GLN A 463 -1.15 -6.31 9.02
C GLN A 463 0.35 -6.41 8.80
N VAL A 464 1.16 -5.70 9.60
CA VAL A 464 2.62 -5.77 9.55
C VAL A 464 3.12 -7.16 9.89
N ASP A 465 2.57 -7.80 10.93
CA ASP A 465 2.89 -9.18 11.29
C ASP A 465 2.55 -10.16 10.15
N ALA A 466 1.38 -10.01 9.53
CA ALA A 466 0.98 -10.84 8.40
C ALA A 466 1.89 -10.65 7.17
N MET A 467 2.23 -9.40 6.84
CA MET A 467 3.17 -9.08 5.75
C MET A 467 4.56 -9.65 6.04
N SER A 468 5.04 -9.55 7.28
CA SER A 468 6.33 -10.10 7.69
C SER A 468 6.38 -11.63 7.48
N SER A 469 5.32 -12.33 7.87
CA SER A 469 5.18 -13.77 7.59
C SER A 469 5.21 -14.08 6.09
N GLN A 470 4.48 -13.32 5.27
CA GLN A 470 4.40 -13.54 3.83
C GLN A 470 5.75 -13.26 3.13
N THR A 471 6.48 -12.23 3.56
CA THR A 471 7.83 -11.94 3.06
C THR A 471 8.82 -13.02 3.50
N GLY A 472 8.67 -13.58 4.69
CA GLY A 472 9.41 -14.75 5.15
C GLY A 472 9.18 -15.98 4.26
N GLU A 473 7.94 -16.28 3.90
CA GLU A 473 7.61 -17.34 2.94
C GLU A 473 8.21 -17.08 1.55
N LEU A 474 8.14 -15.83 1.06
CA LEU A 474 8.74 -15.45 -0.21
C LEU A 474 10.26 -15.69 -0.22
N LYS A 475 10.97 -15.34 0.86
CA LYS A 475 12.40 -15.64 1.04
C LYS A 475 12.70 -17.14 0.93
N LEU A 476 11.85 -17.99 1.50
CA LEU A 476 11.99 -19.45 1.40
C LEU A 476 11.80 -19.94 -0.04
N VAL A 477 10.80 -19.42 -0.75
CA VAL A 477 10.57 -19.75 -2.17
C VAL A 477 11.75 -19.32 -3.03
N LEU A 478 12.26 -18.10 -2.85
CA LEU A 478 13.42 -17.59 -3.58
C LEU A 478 14.69 -18.40 -3.31
N ALA A 479 14.91 -18.83 -2.06
CA ALA A 479 16.00 -19.75 -1.72
C ALA A 479 15.86 -21.10 -2.45
N GLY A 480 14.63 -21.63 -2.57
CA GLY A 480 14.34 -22.83 -3.34
C GLY A 480 14.64 -22.67 -4.84
N ILE A 481 14.24 -21.55 -5.45
CA ILE A 481 14.55 -21.23 -6.86
C ILE A 481 16.07 -21.12 -7.05
N LYS A 482 16.77 -20.41 -6.15
CA LYS A 482 18.24 -20.30 -6.18
C LYS A 482 18.93 -21.66 -6.14
N GLN A 483 18.48 -22.56 -5.25
CA GLN A 483 19.00 -23.92 -5.16
C GLN A 483 18.69 -24.75 -6.40
N GLY A 484 17.52 -24.57 -7.02
CA GLY A 484 17.14 -25.21 -8.28
C GLY A 484 18.03 -24.77 -9.44
N MET A 485 18.27 -23.47 -9.56
CA MET A 485 19.14 -22.90 -10.61
C MET A 485 20.61 -23.31 -10.43
N ALA A 486 21.10 -23.46 -9.20
CA ALA A 486 22.47 -23.90 -8.93
C ALA A 486 22.78 -25.31 -9.46
N LYS A 487 21.75 -26.12 -9.77
CA LYS A 487 21.92 -27.42 -10.45
C LYS A 487 22.29 -27.28 -11.92
N PHE A 488 21.99 -26.13 -12.54
CA PHE A 488 22.34 -25.83 -13.91
C PHE A 488 23.66 -25.05 -13.98
N LYS A 489 24.60 -25.55 -14.76
CA LYS A 489 25.86 -24.91 -15.11
C LYS A 489 25.67 -24.30 -16.48
N VAL A 490 25.47 -22.99 -16.49
CA VAL A 490 25.24 -22.18 -17.69
C VAL A 490 26.51 -21.47 -18.09
#